data_AF-A0A6J8CIV0-F1
#
_entry.id   AF-A0A6J8CIV0-F1
#
_cell.length_a   1.000
_cell.length_b   1.000
_cell.length_c   1.000
_cell.angle_alpha   90.00
_cell.angle_beta   90.00
_cell.angle_gamma   90.00
#
_symmetry.space_group_name_H-M   'P 1'
#
loop_
_entity.id
_entity.type
_entity.pdbx_description
1 polymer ?
#
loop_
_entity_poly.entity_id
_entity_poly.type
_entity_poly.pdbx_seq_one_letter_code
_entity_poly.pdbx_strand_id
1 'polypeptide(L)'
;MCVLAVTGRFCRSLDVILFGHWTKSFSMVTGPDRYALIQNIFSTGFWSQLSSVKHTELRLLFSNLNATVLDSRAKTTVTKYIGGFKHFLKWTQKYKEITSVLSCNKLYVGLYLQRLIESFKGFNSVDIAFYSIKWAHCIADVTDPCESELVKKILEGAKRILIRENDYPSLRI
;
A
#
# COMPACT_ATOMS: atom_id res chain seq x y z
N MET A 1 -8.52 10.43 40.16
CA MET A 1 -9.79 10.29 39.40
C MET A 1 -9.50 10.54 37.93
N CYS A 2 -9.65 9.49 37.11
CA CYS A 2 -9.56 9.55 35.66
C CYS A 2 -10.75 10.31 35.07
N VAL A 3 -10.52 11.15 34.05
CA VAL A 3 -11.28 11.12 32.79
C VAL A 3 -10.35 11.56 31.66
N LEU A 4 -9.99 10.62 30.79
CA LEU A 4 -9.45 10.88 29.45
C LEU A 4 -10.66 11.08 28.51
N ALA A 5 -10.69 12.17 27.75
CA ALA A 5 -11.59 12.34 26.61
C ALA A 5 -10.77 12.58 25.35
N VAL A 6 -10.66 11.53 24.53
CA VAL A 6 -10.13 11.54 23.17
C VAL A 6 -11.32 11.65 22.22
N THR A 7 -11.50 12.79 21.54
CA THR A 7 -12.20 12.88 20.23
C THR A 7 -12.03 14.27 19.62
N GLY A 8 -11.66 14.35 18.33
CA GLY A 8 -11.71 15.58 17.51
C GLY A 8 -10.71 15.52 16.35
N ARG A 9 -10.93 14.78 15.27
CA ARG A 9 -11.74 15.12 14.07
C ARG A 9 -11.36 16.46 13.41
N PHE A 10 -10.84 16.34 12.18
CA PHE A 10 -10.95 17.28 11.04
C PHE A 10 -10.88 18.78 11.33
N CYS A 11 -9.73 19.40 11.04
CA CYS A 11 -9.66 20.83 10.77
C CYS A 11 -9.53 21.04 9.26
N ARG A 12 -10.63 21.41 8.59
CA ARG A 12 -10.60 22.07 7.28
C ARG A 12 -10.37 23.55 7.55
N SER A 13 -9.32 24.14 6.99
CA SER A 13 -9.31 25.57 6.70
C SER A 13 -9.17 25.73 5.19
N LEU A 14 -10.23 26.23 4.57
CA LEU A 14 -10.22 26.77 3.23
C LEU A 14 -9.43 28.07 3.27
N ASP A 15 -8.35 28.15 2.50
CA ASP A 15 -7.90 29.40 1.90
C ASP A 15 -7.44 29.10 0.48
N VAL A 16 -8.22 29.60 -0.47
CA VAL A 16 -7.95 29.56 -1.92
C VAL A 16 -7.25 30.87 -2.26
N ILE A 17 -5.92 30.86 -2.40
CA ILE A 17 -5.17 31.93 -3.07
C ILE A 17 -3.97 31.32 -3.84
N LEU A 18 -4.04 31.50 -5.16
CA LEU A 18 -2.98 31.57 -6.18
C LEU A 18 -2.41 30.28 -6.81
N PHE A 19 -2.93 30.05 -8.03
CA PHE A 19 -2.17 29.62 -9.20
C PHE A 19 -0.71 30.12 -9.17
N GLY A 20 0.24 29.19 -9.37
CA GLY A 20 1.60 29.53 -9.76
C GLY A 20 2.70 29.02 -8.84
N HIS A 21 2.84 27.70 -8.66
CA HIS A 21 4.16 27.06 -8.44
C HIS A 21 4.16 25.52 -8.53
N TRP A 22 3.12 24.90 -9.12
CA TRP A 22 2.94 23.45 -9.12
C TRP A 22 3.66 22.71 -10.26
N THR A 23 4.88 23.12 -10.60
CA THR A 23 5.74 22.42 -11.58
C THR A 23 7.04 21.89 -11.00
N LYS A 24 7.24 21.96 -9.66
CA LYS A 24 8.53 21.58 -9.05
C LYS A 24 8.51 20.47 -7.98
N SER A 25 7.38 19.81 -7.69
CA SER A 25 7.37 18.71 -6.69
C SER A 25 7.33 17.28 -7.22
N PHE A 26 7.25 17.09 -8.55
CA PHE A 26 7.42 15.78 -9.18
C PHE A 26 8.90 15.50 -9.50
N SER A 27 9.79 15.69 -8.53
CA SER A 27 11.16 15.17 -8.62
C SER A 27 11.12 13.65 -8.40
N MET A 28 10.88 12.96 -9.50
CA MET A 28 11.47 11.70 -9.91
C MET A 28 11.62 10.62 -8.81
N VAL A 29 10.63 9.72 -8.70
CA VAL A 29 10.71 8.46 -7.92
C VAL A 29 11.59 7.48 -8.71
N THR A 30 12.91 7.70 -8.72
CA THR A 30 13.86 7.06 -9.64
C THR A 30 13.90 5.53 -9.51
N GLY A 31 13.49 4.86 -10.59
CA GLY A 31 13.68 3.44 -10.89
C GLY A 31 12.60 2.96 -11.88
N PRO A 32 12.94 2.40 -13.06
CA PRO A 32 11.96 2.04 -14.10
C PRO A 32 10.85 1.11 -13.55
N ASP A 33 11.21 0.20 -12.65
CA ASP A 33 10.27 -0.73 -12.01
C ASP A 33 9.24 -0.06 -11.08
N ARG A 34 9.60 1.05 -10.41
CA ARG A 34 8.69 1.71 -9.46
C ARG A 34 7.60 2.48 -10.20
N TYR A 35 7.98 3.15 -11.28
CA TYR A 35 7.04 3.82 -12.16
C TYR A 35 6.07 2.85 -12.81
N ALA A 36 6.59 1.75 -13.37
CA ALA A 36 5.75 0.71 -13.97
C ALA A 36 4.73 0.14 -12.97
N LEU A 37 5.14 -0.06 -11.70
CA LEU A 37 4.24 -0.54 -10.66
C LEU A 37 3.10 0.46 -10.36
N ILE A 38 3.43 1.73 -10.19
CA ILE A 38 2.44 2.77 -9.93
C ILE A 38 1.46 2.89 -11.11
N GLN A 39 1.97 2.84 -12.35
CA GLN A 39 1.12 2.85 -13.54
C GLN A 39 0.18 1.65 -13.59
N ASN A 40 0.64 0.45 -13.21
CA ASN A 40 -0.22 -0.74 -13.15
C ASN A 40 -1.36 -0.56 -12.13
N ILE A 41 -1.09 0.02 -10.96
CA ILE A 41 -2.12 0.33 -9.96
C ILE A 41 -3.15 1.32 -10.54
N PHE A 42 -2.68 2.42 -11.14
CA PHE A 42 -3.52 3.42 -11.80
C PHE A 42 -4.09 2.98 -13.17
N SER A 43 -3.99 1.70 -13.51
CA SER A 43 -4.65 1.10 -14.68
C SER A 43 -5.76 0.13 -14.29
N THR A 44 -6.04 -0.02 -13.00
CA THR A 44 -6.96 -1.03 -12.44
C THR A 44 -8.08 -0.38 -11.63
N GLY A 45 -9.13 -1.14 -11.32
CA GLY A 45 -10.24 -0.68 -10.48
C GLY A 45 -10.91 0.58 -11.02
N PHE A 46 -11.09 1.58 -10.15
CA PHE A 46 -11.61 2.91 -10.50
C PHE A 46 -10.87 3.53 -11.70
N TRP A 47 -9.56 3.34 -11.79
CA TRP A 47 -8.73 4.03 -12.77
C TRP A 47 -8.88 3.52 -14.21
N SER A 48 -9.41 2.31 -14.38
CA SER A 48 -9.71 1.73 -15.71
C SER A 48 -10.65 2.61 -16.55
N GLN A 49 -11.45 3.45 -15.89
CA GLN A 49 -12.39 4.39 -16.49
C GLN A 49 -11.69 5.50 -17.30
N LEU A 50 -10.40 5.76 -17.07
CA LEU A 50 -9.64 6.78 -17.82
C LEU A 50 -9.71 6.57 -19.33
N SER A 51 -9.71 5.31 -19.77
CA SER A 51 -9.79 4.94 -21.19
C SER A 51 -11.04 5.49 -21.90
N SER A 52 -12.12 5.71 -21.15
CA SER A 52 -13.38 6.24 -21.67
C SER A 52 -13.43 7.76 -21.76
N VAL A 53 -12.54 8.47 -21.04
CA VAL A 53 -12.51 9.93 -20.95
C VAL A 53 -11.70 10.51 -22.11
N LYS A 54 -12.40 11.10 -23.09
CA LYS A 54 -11.77 11.69 -24.29
C LYS A 54 -11.42 13.17 -24.14
N HIS A 55 -12.15 13.91 -23.32
CA HIS A 55 -12.01 15.37 -23.20
C HIS A 55 -10.67 15.75 -22.54
N THR A 56 -9.90 16.63 -23.17
CA THR A 56 -8.53 16.99 -22.76
C THR A 56 -8.46 17.51 -21.32
N GLU A 57 -9.36 18.40 -20.93
CA GLU A 57 -9.40 18.95 -19.56
C GLU A 57 -9.70 17.87 -18.53
N LEU A 58 -10.62 16.95 -18.83
CA LEU A 58 -10.96 15.86 -17.92
C LEU A 58 -9.80 14.88 -17.77
N ARG A 59 -9.02 14.65 -18.84
CA ARG A 59 -7.78 13.84 -18.77
C ARG A 59 -6.70 14.52 -17.92
N LEU A 60 -6.57 15.84 -18.00
CA LEU A 60 -5.65 16.60 -17.16
C LEU A 60 -6.04 16.50 -15.68
N LEU A 61 -7.32 16.71 -15.37
CA LEU A 61 -7.85 16.53 -14.00
C LEU A 61 -7.61 15.12 -13.50
N PHE A 62 -7.83 14.10 -14.34
CA PHE A 62 -7.56 12.72 -13.98
C PHE A 62 -6.09 12.45 -13.69
N SER A 63 -5.17 13.00 -14.48
CA SER A 63 -3.73 12.89 -14.19
C SER A 63 -3.36 13.54 -12.85
N ASN A 64 -4.01 14.65 -12.51
CA ASN A 64 -3.79 15.35 -11.23
C ASN A 64 -4.40 14.58 -10.05
N LEU A 65 -5.49 13.84 -10.26
CA LEU A 65 -6.07 12.96 -9.24
C LEU A 65 -5.06 11.88 -8.81
N ASN A 66 -4.36 11.24 -9.74
CA ASN A 66 -3.35 10.22 -9.42
C ASN A 66 -2.26 10.79 -8.50
N ALA A 67 -1.76 11.99 -8.83
CA ALA A 67 -0.75 12.67 -8.01
C ALA A 67 -1.29 13.03 -6.62
N THR A 68 -2.52 13.56 -6.56
CA THR A 68 -3.20 13.92 -5.31
C THR A 68 -3.38 12.70 -4.39
N VAL A 69 -3.73 11.54 -4.96
CA VAL A 69 -3.87 10.29 -4.20
C VAL A 69 -2.52 9.81 -3.65
N LEU A 70 -1.43 9.94 -4.40
CA LEU A 70 -0.09 9.62 -3.89
C LEU A 70 0.35 10.59 -2.79
N ASP A 71 0.04 11.88 -2.93
CA ASP A 71 0.38 12.92 -1.96
C ASP A 71 -0.45 12.84 -0.65
N SER A 72 -1.47 11.98 -0.60
CA SER A 72 -2.19 11.66 0.65
C SER A 72 -1.32 11.02 1.73
N ARG A 73 -0.08 10.61 1.39
CA ARG A 73 0.90 10.02 2.29
C ARG A 73 2.27 10.68 2.11
N ALA A 74 3.09 10.64 3.17
CA ALA A 74 4.48 11.10 3.09
C ALA A 74 5.26 10.31 2.03
N LYS A 75 6.14 11.00 1.28
CA LYS A 75 6.93 10.41 0.18
C LYS A 75 7.76 9.20 0.62
N THR A 76 8.29 9.22 1.84
CA THR A 76 9.04 8.12 2.46
C THR A 76 8.15 6.89 2.68
N THR A 77 6.92 7.09 3.17
CA THR A 77 5.92 6.04 3.34
C THR A 77 5.48 5.45 2.00
N VAL A 78 5.22 6.28 0.99
CA VAL A 78 4.88 5.82 -0.37
C VAL A 78 6.01 4.96 -0.93
N THR A 79 7.26 5.40 -0.77
CA THR A 79 8.44 4.63 -1.21
C THR A 79 8.54 3.28 -0.49
N LYS A 80 8.29 3.25 0.83
CA LYS A 80 8.24 2.03 1.64
C LYS A 80 7.17 1.07 1.11
N TYR A 81 5.98 1.59 0.82
CA TYR A 81 4.86 0.78 0.36
C TYR A 81 5.03 0.26 -1.06
N ILE A 82 5.58 1.07 -1.97
CA ILE A 82 5.98 0.61 -3.31
C ILE A 82 6.96 -0.55 -3.22
N GLY A 83 7.98 -0.44 -2.34
CA GLY A 83 8.95 -1.51 -2.13
C GLY A 83 8.29 -2.80 -1.61
N GLY A 84 7.48 -2.69 -0.55
CA GLY A 84 6.77 -3.83 0.02
C GLY A 84 5.82 -4.50 -0.97
N PHE A 85 5.04 -3.72 -1.71
CA PHE A 85 4.11 -4.25 -2.70
C PHE A 85 4.85 -4.88 -3.89
N LYS A 86 5.98 -4.31 -4.35
CA LYS A 86 6.83 -4.93 -5.37
C LYS A 86 7.32 -6.33 -4.94
N HIS A 87 7.70 -6.49 -3.67
CA HIS A 87 8.12 -7.80 -3.15
C HIS A 87 6.98 -8.81 -3.13
N PHE A 88 5.76 -8.37 -2.82
CA PHE A 88 4.57 -9.21 -2.90
C PHE A 88 4.32 -9.66 -4.35
N LEU A 89 4.32 -8.74 -5.32
CA LEU A 89 4.12 -9.09 -6.73
C LEU A 89 5.19 -10.02 -7.28
N LYS A 90 6.46 -9.78 -6.92
CA LYS A 90 7.55 -10.69 -7.32
C LYS A 90 7.35 -12.09 -6.72
N TRP A 91 6.74 -12.20 -5.55
CA TRP A 91 6.40 -13.49 -4.97
C TRP A 91 5.22 -14.14 -5.70
N THR A 92 4.15 -13.40 -6.01
CA THR A 92 2.99 -13.96 -6.72
C THR A 92 3.34 -14.48 -8.11
N GLN A 93 4.21 -13.79 -8.84
CA GLN A 93 4.70 -14.17 -10.17
C GLN A 93 5.41 -15.54 -10.22
N LYS A 94 5.79 -16.11 -9.08
CA LYS A 94 6.40 -17.45 -9.02
C LYS A 94 5.39 -18.57 -9.21
N TYR A 95 4.10 -18.29 -9.08
CA TYR A 95 3.04 -19.30 -9.05
C TYR A 95 2.03 -19.02 -10.16
N LYS A 96 1.81 -20.01 -11.03
CA LYS A 96 0.88 -19.89 -12.17
C LYS A 96 -0.58 -19.74 -11.76
N GLU A 97 -0.93 -20.18 -10.55
CA GLU A 97 -2.27 -20.08 -9.97
C GLU A 97 -2.65 -18.65 -9.55
N ILE A 98 -1.68 -17.76 -9.38
CA ILE A 98 -1.93 -16.36 -9.00
C ILE A 98 -1.94 -15.51 -10.27
N THR A 99 -3.10 -15.43 -10.90
CA THR A 99 -3.28 -14.83 -12.23
C THR A 99 -3.46 -13.30 -12.24
N SER A 100 -3.71 -12.67 -11.09
CA SER A 100 -3.91 -11.21 -11.00
C SER A 100 -2.86 -10.52 -10.13
N VAL A 101 -2.31 -9.41 -10.65
CA VAL A 101 -1.41 -8.49 -9.95
C VAL A 101 -2.08 -7.91 -8.69
N LEU A 102 -3.38 -7.69 -8.74
CA LEU A 102 -4.22 -7.30 -7.61
C LEU A 102 -5.18 -8.44 -7.28
N SER A 103 -4.64 -9.63 -7.04
CA SER A 103 -5.45 -10.73 -6.53
C SER A 103 -6.03 -10.31 -5.18
N CYS A 104 -7.29 -9.88 -5.16
CA CYS A 104 -8.08 -9.57 -3.97
C CYS A 104 -8.33 -10.83 -3.09
N ASN A 105 -7.60 -11.91 -3.33
CA ASN A 105 -7.73 -13.16 -2.64
C ASN A 105 -6.92 -13.13 -1.35
N LYS A 106 -7.69 -13.02 -0.26
CA LYS A 106 -7.24 -13.03 1.13
C LYS A 106 -6.36 -14.24 1.46
N LEU A 107 -6.57 -15.39 0.80
CA LEU A 107 -5.75 -16.59 0.95
C LEU A 107 -4.29 -16.33 0.58
N TYR A 108 -4.02 -15.78 -0.60
CA TYR A 108 -2.65 -15.56 -1.07
C TYR A 108 -1.93 -14.47 -0.28
N VAL A 109 -2.66 -13.47 0.21
CA VAL A 109 -2.10 -12.49 1.16
C VAL A 109 -1.71 -13.18 2.46
N GLY A 110 -2.58 -14.02 3.02
CA GLY A 110 -2.26 -14.82 4.22
C GLY A 110 -1.03 -15.71 4.04
N LEU A 111 -0.96 -16.44 2.91
CA LEU A 111 0.19 -17.28 2.56
C LEU A 111 1.49 -16.48 2.40
N TYR A 112 1.41 -15.29 1.81
CA TYR A 112 2.57 -14.41 1.70
C TYR A 112 3.07 -13.94 3.06
N LEU A 113 2.17 -13.52 3.95
CA LEU A 113 2.53 -13.12 5.31
C LEU A 113 3.13 -14.29 6.09
N GLN A 114 2.55 -15.49 5.98
CA GLN A 114 3.08 -16.71 6.59
C GLN A 114 4.52 -16.99 6.13
N ARG A 115 4.79 -16.90 4.83
CA ARG A 115 6.15 -17.01 4.28
C ARG A 115 7.11 -15.98 4.89
N LEU A 116 6.66 -14.75 5.13
CA LEU A 116 7.52 -13.73 5.72
C LEU A 116 7.86 -14.05 7.18
N ILE A 117 6.90 -14.58 7.94
CA ILE A 117 7.11 -15.06 9.31
C ILE A 117 8.16 -16.17 9.31
N GLU A 118 8.01 -17.18 8.45
CA GLU A 118 8.95 -18.31 8.34
C GLU A 118 10.32 -17.91 7.80
N SER A 119 10.42 -16.79 7.09
CA SER A 119 11.71 -16.28 6.63
C SER A 119 12.55 -15.61 7.74
N PHE A 120 12.05 -15.60 8.99
CA PHE A 120 12.67 -15.00 10.18
C PHE A 120 13.13 -13.56 9.96
N LYS A 121 12.48 -12.84 9.05
CA LYS A 121 12.67 -11.40 8.89
C LYS A 121 11.90 -10.74 10.03
N GLY A 122 12.55 -9.85 10.77
CA GLY A 122 11.91 -9.16 11.90
C GLY A 122 10.56 -8.54 11.54
N PHE A 123 9.69 -8.39 12.55
CA PHE A 123 8.26 -8.03 12.39
C PHE A 123 8.00 -6.85 11.43
N ASN A 124 8.89 -5.85 11.40
CA ASN A 124 8.80 -4.72 10.46
C ASN A 124 8.64 -5.16 8.99
N SER A 125 9.22 -6.30 8.58
CA SER A 125 9.04 -6.81 7.21
C SER A 125 7.61 -7.26 6.93
N VAL A 126 6.98 -7.93 7.90
CA VAL A 126 5.57 -8.37 7.82
C VAL A 126 4.64 -7.15 7.86
N ASP A 127 4.92 -6.20 8.76
CA ASP A 127 4.17 -4.96 8.92
C ASP A 127 4.18 -4.11 7.63
N ILE A 128 5.36 -3.93 7.03
CA ILE A 128 5.50 -3.26 5.74
C ILE A 128 4.68 -3.98 4.68
N ALA A 129 4.82 -5.30 4.54
CA ALA A 129 4.10 -6.06 3.54
C ALA A 129 2.58 -5.88 3.65
N PHE A 130 2.03 -6.02 4.86
CA PHE A 130 0.61 -5.85 5.13
C PHE A 130 0.12 -4.47 4.72
N TYR A 131 0.76 -3.39 5.21
CA TYR A 131 0.33 -2.04 4.90
C TYR A 131 0.59 -1.63 3.45
N SER A 132 1.60 -2.21 2.79
CA SER A 132 1.86 -1.98 1.37
C SER A 132 0.75 -2.55 0.49
N ILE A 133 0.31 -3.78 0.77
CA ILE A 133 -0.77 -4.45 0.05
C ILE A 133 -2.08 -3.68 0.26
N LYS A 134 -2.40 -3.36 1.53
CA LYS A 134 -3.56 -2.53 1.89
C LYS A 134 -3.56 -1.19 1.16
N TRP A 135 -2.44 -0.46 1.21
CA TRP A 135 -2.29 0.83 0.54
C TRP A 135 -2.53 0.72 -0.97
N ALA A 136 -1.92 -0.26 -1.64
CA ALA A 136 -2.06 -0.45 -3.08
C ALA A 136 -3.52 -0.72 -3.50
N HIS A 137 -4.24 -1.54 -2.73
CA HIS A 137 -5.65 -1.84 -3.00
C HIS A 137 -6.56 -0.63 -2.70
N CYS A 138 -6.28 0.11 -1.62
CA CYS A 138 -7.01 1.35 -1.31
C CYS A 138 -6.86 2.40 -2.41
N ILE A 139 -5.64 2.65 -2.90
CA ILE A 139 -5.44 3.67 -3.94
C ILE A 139 -5.95 3.21 -5.31
N ALA A 140 -6.03 1.90 -5.58
CA ALA A 140 -6.66 1.35 -6.79
C ALA A 140 -8.20 1.34 -6.70
N ASP A 141 -8.77 1.65 -5.53
CA ASP A 141 -10.19 1.56 -5.23
C ASP A 141 -10.77 0.17 -5.57
N VAL A 142 -10.10 -0.86 -5.05
CA VAL A 142 -10.52 -2.27 -5.15
C VAL A 142 -10.64 -2.87 -3.75
N THR A 143 -11.33 -4.01 -3.65
CA THR A 143 -11.52 -4.72 -2.38
C THR A 143 -10.18 -5.00 -1.69
N ASP A 144 -10.01 -4.46 -0.48
CA ASP A 144 -8.82 -4.68 0.32
C ASP A 144 -8.80 -6.11 0.93
N PRO A 145 -7.86 -6.99 0.55
CA PRO A 145 -7.73 -8.32 1.15
C PRO A 145 -7.29 -8.26 2.62
N CYS A 146 -6.64 -7.16 3.05
CA CYS A 146 -6.18 -6.95 4.42
C CYS A 146 -7.30 -6.59 5.39
N GLU A 147 -8.51 -6.24 4.91
CA GLU A 147 -9.69 -6.07 5.78
C GLU A 147 -10.26 -7.39 6.30
N SER A 148 -9.81 -8.53 5.75
CA SER A 148 -10.17 -9.85 6.26
C SER A 148 -9.72 -10.05 7.70
N GLU A 149 -10.64 -10.43 8.58
CA GLU A 149 -10.32 -10.78 9.97
C GLU A 149 -9.25 -11.86 10.06
N LEU A 150 -9.25 -12.84 9.15
CA LEU A 150 -8.22 -13.87 9.09
C LEU A 150 -6.83 -13.26 8.85
N VAL A 151 -6.71 -12.33 7.90
CA VAL A 151 -5.42 -11.69 7.56
C VAL A 151 -4.93 -10.80 8.69
N LYS A 152 -5.84 -10.09 9.37
CA LYS A 152 -5.53 -9.33 10.60
C LYS A 152 -5.02 -10.25 11.71
N LYS A 153 -5.66 -11.41 11.94
CA LYS A 153 -5.19 -12.39 12.94
C LYS A 153 -3.81 -12.95 12.61
N ILE A 154 -3.49 -13.16 11.34
CA ILE A 154 -2.13 -13.56 10.92
C ILE A 154 -1.10 -12.48 11.27
N LEU A 155 -1.40 -11.20 11.02
CA LEU A 155 -0.50 -10.09 11.40
C LEU A 155 -0.27 -10.03 12.92
N GLU A 156 -1.33 -10.19 13.71
CA GLU A 156 -1.21 -10.22 15.18
C GLU A 156 -0.42 -11.43 15.67
N GLY A 157 -0.59 -12.59 15.03
CA GLY A 157 0.22 -13.79 15.28
C GLY A 157 1.70 -13.55 14.97
N ALA A 158 1.99 -12.95 13.81
CA ALA A 158 3.35 -12.61 13.38
C ALA A 158 4.06 -11.72 14.39
N LYS A 159 3.35 -10.72 14.94
CA LYS A 159 3.89 -9.82 15.96
C LYS A 159 4.35 -10.60 17.20
N ARG A 160 3.54 -11.55 17.67
CA ARG A 160 3.87 -12.36 18.86
C ARG A 160 5.02 -13.34 18.61
N ILE A 161 5.03 -14.00 17.44
CA ILE A 161 6.06 -14.97 17.07
C ILE A 161 7.43 -14.27 16.94
N LEU A 162 7.49 -13.22 16.12
CA LEU A 162 8.75 -12.58 15.75
C LEU A 162 9.33 -11.68 16.84
N ILE A 163 8.51 -11.15 17.76
CA ILE A 163 9.04 -10.43 18.94
C ILE A 163 9.69 -11.44 19.89
N ARG A 164 9.01 -12.54 20.21
CA ARG A 164 9.54 -13.60 21.08
C ARG A 164 10.85 -14.19 20.56
N GLU A 165 10.97 -14.42 19.26
CA GLU A 165 12.18 -14.97 18.65
C GLU A 165 13.36 -13.98 18.62
N ASN A 166 13.09 -12.67 18.59
CA ASN A 166 14.14 -11.67 18.73
C ASN A 166 14.67 -11.59 20.17
N ASP A 167 13.82 -11.82 21.16
CA ASP A 167 14.21 -11.82 22.57
C ASP A 167 15.01 -13.08 22.97
N TYR A 168 14.82 -14.19 22.25
CA TYR A 168 15.48 -15.49 22.52
C TYR A 168 16.03 -16.15 21.24
N PRO A 169 17.19 -15.70 20.72
CA PRO A 169 17.74 -16.21 19.46
C PRO A 169 18.16 -17.69 19.50
N SER A 170 18.24 -18.31 20.68
CA SER A 170 18.58 -19.74 20.86
C SER A 170 17.48 -20.72 20.47
N LEU A 171 16.27 -20.25 20.12
CA LEU A 171 15.13 -21.07 19.74
C LEU A 171 14.86 -21.10 18.22
N ARG A 172 15.83 -20.67 17.39
CA ARG A 172 15.74 -20.82 15.93
C ARG A 172 15.87 -22.31 15.57
N ILE A 173 14.75 -22.93 15.24
CA ILE A 173 14.65 -24.33 14.76
C ILE A 173 15.14 -24.39 13.31
#